data_AF-A0A812VF03-F1
#
_entry.id   AF-A0A812VF03-F1
#
_cell.length_a   1.000
_cell.length_b   1.000
_cell.length_c   1.000
_cell.angle_alpha   90.00
_cell.angle_beta   90.00
_cell.angle_gamma   90.00
#
_symmetry.space_group_name_H-M   'P 1'
#
loop_
_entity.id
_entity.type
_entity.pdbx_description
1 polymer ?
#
loop_
_entity_poly.entity_id
_entity_poly.type
_entity_poly.pdbx_seq_one_letter_code
_entity_poly.pdbx_strand_id
1 'polypeptide(L)'
;MTAPNKQCILFNYKAIKSRTFGLSLAVELFCVAFFQLATHTAPEDFAPVLQGLTLAALVFISGHASGGHLNPLISLSTAALGYHPWLHAMMYCTMQCLGSILGALFAQALMPNSERFFLAGVTGPGCLDRSTVPADVTNSMIIGWECLMTSMLMSSFLMCGLDTPSACGSFAPVVAGLAMAACAGSGGQYTGASLNPARIVGPTVIFGCKEELAPQYLLGQLLGAILSTGLVAAIARPGPLNPCVSRPALKLKDWEAWRLWLTGYPPSRLRITSTETVETIQDYYLQIICYLEGKPLEVVRRRTSLDLEMLFGEGISTMVRTTSQKSEPNTVAEAPREVALMLQHPEITQREQLMETCGSPMKIFRS
;
A
#
# COMPACT_ATOMS: atom_id res chain seq x y z
N MET A 1 -25.89 8.11 -8.08
CA MET A 1 -24.83 7.07 -8.01
C MET A 1 -25.12 6.19 -6.80
N THR A 2 -25.13 4.87 -7.00
CA THR A 2 -25.52 3.85 -6.02
C THR A 2 -24.50 3.73 -4.88
N ALA A 3 -24.97 3.45 -3.67
CA ALA A 3 -24.10 3.19 -2.51
C ALA A 3 -23.19 1.97 -2.77
N PRO A 4 -21.96 1.94 -2.24
CA PRO A 4 -21.04 0.81 -2.43
C PRO A 4 -21.65 -0.50 -1.90
N ASN A 5 -21.56 -1.57 -2.70
CA ASN A 5 -22.12 -2.88 -2.38
C ASN A 5 -21.41 -3.51 -1.16
N LYS A 6 -22.17 -4.21 -0.31
CA LYS A 6 -21.69 -4.91 0.91
C LYS A 6 -20.45 -5.77 0.66
N GLN A 7 -20.44 -6.53 -0.43
CA GLN A 7 -19.32 -7.40 -0.80
C GLN A 7 -18.03 -6.60 -1.01
N CYS A 8 -18.11 -5.38 -1.50
CA CYS A 8 -16.95 -4.56 -1.81
C CYS A 8 -16.29 -3.90 -0.62
N ILE A 9 -17.10 -3.48 0.34
CA ILE A 9 -16.58 -2.93 1.60
C ILE A 9 -15.82 -4.04 2.37
N LEU A 10 -16.27 -5.29 2.26
CA LEU A 10 -15.69 -6.43 2.96
C LEU A 10 -14.57 -7.14 2.17
N PHE A 11 -14.58 -7.09 0.83
CA PHE A 11 -13.57 -7.72 -0.03
C PHE A 11 -12.19 -7.07 0.11
N ASN A 12 -12.14 -5.75 0.30
CA ASN A 12 -10.89 -5.02 0.46
C ASN A 12 -10.37 -5.00 1.91
N TYR A 13 -11.07 -5.67 2.84
CA TYR A 13 -10.69 -5.67 4.25
C TYR A 13 -9.75 -6.84 4.59
N LYS A 14 -8.54 -6.51 5.07
CA LYS A 14 -7.58 -7.51 5.59
C LYS A 14 -7.74 -7.63 7.10
N ALA A 15 -8.10 -8.80 7.61
CA ALA A 15 -8.14 -9.00 9.06
C ALA A 15 -6.72 -8.96 9.65
N ILE A 16 -6.54 -8.40 10.86
CA ILE A 16 -5.23 -8.32 11.55
C ILE A 16 -4.54 -9.69 11.68
N LYS A 17 -5.32 -10.77 11.79
CA LYS A 17 -4.79 -12.14 11.88
C LYS A 17 -4.52 -12.80 10.52
N SER A 18 -4.77 -12.11 9.41
CA SER A 18 -4.60 -12.69 8.08
C SER A 18 -3.12 -12.71 7.68
N ARG A 19 -2.70 -13.78 7.00
CA ARG A 19 -1.37 -13.86 6.38
C ARG A 19 -1.10 -12.69 5.43
N THR A 20 -2.14 -12.24 4.72
CA THR A 20 -2.08 -11.11 3.78
C THR A 20 -1.81 -9.77 4.45
N PHE A 21 -2.26 -9.58 5.70
CA PHE A 21 -1.94 -8.41 6.50
C PHE A 21 -0.53 -8.50 7.09
N GLY A 22 -0.12 -9.68 7.58
CA GLY A 22 1.27 -9.91 8.00
C GLY A 22 2.28 -9.61 6.89
N LEU A 23 1.97 -10.02 5.65
CA LEU A 23 2.80 -9.70 4.48
C LEU A 23 2.84 -8.19 4.19
N SER A 24 1.73 -7.48 4.35
CA SER A 24 1.71 -6.03 4.10
C SER A 24 2.57 -5.26 5.11
N LEU A 25 2.58 -5.69 6.38
CA LEU A 25 3.48 -5.15 7.41
C LEU A 25 4.95 -5.39 7.08
N ALA A 26 5.30 -6.60 6.64
CA ALA A 26 6.67 -6.94 6.26
C ALA A 26 7.12 -6.10 5.05
N VAL A 27 6.25 -5.90 4.06
CA VAL A 27 6.54 -5.07 2.89
C VAL A 27 6.79 -3.60 3.28
N GLU A 28 5.98 -3.03 4.18
CA GLU A 28 6.21 -1.67 4.70
C GLU A 28 7.58 -1.56 5.39
N LEU A 29 7.95 -2.55 6.22
CA LEU A 29 9.26 -2.61 6.88
C LEU A 29 10.43 -2.65 5.88
N PHE A 30 10.42 -3.63 4.96
CA PHE A 30 11.55 -3.81 4.05
C PHE A 30 11.64 -2.72 2.98
N CYS A 31 10.51 -2.25 2.45
CA CYS A 31 10.53 -1.19 1.45
C CYS A 31 11.01 0.13 2.06
N VAL A 32 10.60 0.49 3.28
CA VAL A 32 11.16 1.70 3.93
C VAL A 32 12.65 1.52 4.24
N ALA A 33 13.09 0.32 4.63
CA ALA A 33 14.53 0.04 4.82
C ALA A 33 15.34 0.26 3.53
N PHE A 34 14.86 -0.27 2.40
CA PHE A 34 15.50 -0.06 1.10
C PHE A 34 15.44 1.39 0.66
N PHE A 35 14.33 2.09 0.90
CA PHE A 35 14.22 3.49 0.57
C PHE A 35 15.25 4.31 1.34
N GLN A 36 15.33 4.12 2.66
CA GLN A 36 16.29 4.79 3.52
C GLN A 36 17.73 4.54 3.05
N LEU A 37 18.10 3.27 2.82
CA LEU A 37 19.43 2.90 2.35
C LEU A 37 19.78 3.58 1.02
N ALA A 38 18.91 3.43 0.01
CA ALA A 38 19.15 3.97 -1.33
C ALA A 38 19.37 5.48 -1.30
N THR A 39 18.58 6.21 -0.51
CA THR A 39 18.67 7.67 -0.42
C THR A 39 20.00 8.14 0.19
N HIS A 40 20.46 7.51 1.27
CA HIS A 40 21.76 7.85 1.87
C HIS A 40 22.96 7.49 0.99
N THR A 41 22.83 6.48 0.13
CA THR A 41 23.91 6.04 -0.76
C THR A 41 24.00 6.85 -2.06
N ALA A 42 23.04 7.74 -2.32
CA ALA A 42 22.93 8.44 -3.59
C ALA A 42 24.05 9.49 -3.76
N PRO A 43 24.70 9.59 -4.93
CA PRO A 43 25.54 10.73 -5.27
C PRO A 43 24.71 12.03 -5.25
N GLU A 44 25.23 13.11 -4.67
CA GLU A 44 24.48 14.37 -4.46
C GLU A 44 23.82 14.90 -5.75
N ASP A 45 24.57 14.94 -6.86
CA ASP A 45 24.08 15.45 -8.16
C ASP A 45 22.93 14.63 -8.74
N PHE A 46 22.87 13.33 -8.42
CA PHE A 46 21.85 12.41 -8.95
C PHE A 46 20.80 12.01 -7.90
N ALA A 47 20.96 12.51 -6.67
CA ALA A 47 20.14 12.12 -5.54
C ALA A 47 18.65 12.38 -5.76
N PRO A 48 18.18 13.53 -6.27
CA PRO A 48 16.75 13.76 -6.47
C PRO A 48 16.10 12.71 -7.37
N VAL A 49 16.76 12.39 -8.48
CA VAL A 49 16.29 11.40 -9.45
C VAL A 49 16.28 10.01 -8.81
N LEU A 50 17.34 9.62 -8.09
CA LEU A 50 17.39 8.34 -7.39
C LEU A 50 16.31 8.21 -6.31
N GLN A 51 16.07 9.27 -5.53
CA GLN A 51 15.01 9.27 -4.52
C GLN A 51 13.63 9.03 -5.17
N GLY A 52 13.36 9.71 -6.29
CA GLY A 52 12.11 9.51 -7.03
C GLY A 52 11.98 8.13 -7.67
N LEU A 53 13.00 7.66 -8.37
CA LEU A 53 12.99 6.33 -9.01
C LEU A 53 12.87 5.21 -7.99
N THR A 54 13.58 5.33 -6.87
CA THR A 54 13.51 4.35 -5.77
C THR A 54 12.10 4.33 -5.19
N LEU A 55 11.51 5.50 -4.91
CA LEU A 55 10.15 5.54 -4.39
C LEU A 55 9.15 4.91 -5.37
N ALA A 56 9.22 5.26 -6.67
CA ALA A 56 8.34 4.66 -7.68
C ALA A 56 8.47 3.13 -7.71
N ALA A 57 9.69 2.61 -7.77
CA ALA A 57 9.95 1.17 -7.81
C ALA A 57 9.41 0.46 -6.57
N LEU A 58 9.63 1.03 -5.38
CA LEU A 58 9.16 0.45 -4.12
C LEU A 58 7.64 0.48 -4.02
N VAL A 59 6.98 1.56 -4.45
CA VAL A 59 5.51 1.63 -4.50
C VAL A 59 4.95 0.63 -5.52
N PHE A 60 5.63 0.40 -6.66
CA PHE A 60 5.22 -0.62 -7.63
C PHE A 60 5.21 -2.02 -7.02
N ILE A 61 6.29 -2.43 -6.34
CA ILE A 61 6.38 -3.79 -5.77
C ILE A 61 5.50 -3.96 -4.52
N SER A 62 5.26 -2.88 -3.77
CA SER A 62 4.49 -2.93 -2.52
C SER A 62 3.00 -2.66 -2.68
N GLY A 63 2.59 -2.02 -3.78
CA GLY A 63 1.23 -1.54 -3.99
C GLY A 63 0.15 -2.63 -3.86
N HIS A 64 0.39 -3.83 -4.41
CA HIS A 64 -0.56 -4.94 -4.30
C HIS A 64 -0.65 -5.50 -2.86
N ALA A 65 0.40 -5.32 -2.06
CA ALA A 65 0.53 -5.90 -0.73
C ALA A 65 0.05 -4.93 0.35
N SER A 66 0.57 -3.71 0.40
CA SER A 66 0.24 -2.74 1.44
C SER A 66 -0.51 -1.52 0.92
N GLY A 67 -0.58 -1.31 -0.39
CA GLY A 67 -0.91 -0.02 -0.99
C GLY A 67 0.32 0.86 -1.19
N GLY A 68 1.52 0.41 -0.79
CA GLY A 68 2.76 1.15 -0.96
C GLY A 68 2.77 2.49 -0.23
N HIS A 69 2.33 2.49 1.04
CA HIS A 69 2.23 3.74 1.80
C HIS A 69 3.62 4.30 2.12
N LEU A 70 4.52 3.47 2.65
CA LEU A 70 5.94 3.74 2.92
C LEU A 70 6.22 5.05 3.70
N ASN A 71 5.19 5.64 4.30
CA ASN A 71 5.18 6.94 4.95
C ASN A 71 4.07 6.96 6.01
N PRO A 72 4.40 7.29 7.27
CA PRO A 72 3.41 7.41 8.33
C PRO A 72 2.28 8.37 7.97
N LEU A 73 2.56 9.52 7.35
CA LEU A 73 1.54 10.50 7.01
C LEU A 73 0.58 10.01 5.93
N ILE A 74 1.06 9.26 4.94
CA ILE A 74 0.18 8.61 3.94
C ILE A 74 -0.74 7.59 4.62
N SER A 75 -0.21 6.81 5.57
CA SER A 75 -0.98 5.82 6.33
C SER A 75 -2.06 6.47 7.20
N LEU A 76 -1.73 7.58 7.86
CA LEU A 76 -2.67 8.35 8.66
C LEU A 76 -3.73 9.02 7.78
N SER A 77 -3.34 9.61 6.65
CA SER A 77 -4.27 10.29 5.73
C SER A 77 -5.25 9.32 5.09
N THR A 78 -4.79 8.15 4.63
CA THR A 78 -5.69 7.11 4.10
C THR A 78 -6.66 6.59 5.16
N ALA A 79 -6.23 6.51 6.43
CA ALA A 79 -7.13 6.20 7.54
C ALA A 79 -8.15 7.32 7.81
N ALA A 80 -7.71 8.57 7.84
CA ALA A 80 -8.57 9.74 8.03
C ALA A 80 -9.61 9.87 6.91
N LEU A 81 -9.25 9.53 5.67
CA LEU A 81 -10.15 9.52 4.53
C LEU A 81 -11.10 8.30 4.51
N GLY A 82 -10.87 7.29 5.36
CA GLY A 82 -11.72 6.09 5.44
C GLY A 82 -11.40 4.99 4.43
N TYR A 83 -10.20 4.99 3.86
CA TYR A 83 -9.71 3.93 2.97
C TYR A 83 -8.95 2.83 3.72
N HIS A 84 -8.46 3.13 4.92
CA HIS A 84 -7.78 2.17 5.79
C HIS A 84 -8.28 2.27 7.24
N PRO A 85 -8.26 1.19 8.04
CA PRO A 85 -8.53 1.29 9.46
C PRO A 85 -7.41 2.02 10.20
N TRP A 86 -7.76 2.78 11.24
CA TRP A 86 -6.78 3.50 12.06
C TRP A 86 -5.74 2.57 12.71
N LEU A 87 -6.17 1.41 13.24
CA LEU A 87 -5.27 0.45 13.85
C LEU A 87 -4.24 -0.09 12.86
N HIS A 88 -4.64 -0.35 11.62
CA HIS A 88 -3.70 -0.78 10.59
C HIS A 88 -2.71 0.32 10.23
N ALA A 89 -3.19 1.57 10.11
CA ALA A 89 -2.32 2.72 9.87
C ALA A 89 -1.28 2.89 10.98
N MET A 90 -1.66 2.72 12.25
CA MET A 90 -0.70 2.74 13.37
C MET A 90 0.36 1.65 13.24
N MET A 91 -0.06 0.42 12.91
CA MET A 91 0.88 -0.69 12.72
C MET A 91 1.82 -0.45 11.53
N TYR A 92 1.33 0.18 10.46
CA TYR A 92 2.15 0.60 9.33
C TYR A 92 3.17 1.66 9.76
N CYS A 93 2.75 2.70 10.50
CA CYS A 93 3.66 3.71 11.05
C CYS A 93 4.79 3.06 11.86
N THR A 94 4.47 2.09 12.72
CA THR A 94 5.48 1.37 13.50
C THR A 94 6.45 0.60 12.59
N MET A 95 5.94 -0.16 11.61
CA MET A 95 6.78 -0.94 10.69
C MET A 95 7.63 -0.05 9.78
N GLN A 96 7.11 1.10 9.35
CA GLN A 96 7.84 2.08 8.56
C GLN A 96 8.99 2.69 9.37
N CYS A 97 8.76 3.08 10.63
CA CYS A 97 9.83 3.56 11.51
C CYS A 97 10.90 2.48 11.76
N LEU A 98 10.49 1.24 12.04
CA LEU A 98 11.42 0.11 12.19
C LEU A 98 12.20 -0.16 10.90
N GLY A 99 11.53 -0.05 9.75
CA GLY A 99 12.15 -0.14 8.44
C GLY A 99 13.21 0.95 8.24
N SER A 100 12.92 2.20 8.59
CA SER A 100 13.90 3.28 8.48
C SER A 100 15.11 3.05 9.39
N ILE A 101 14.90 2.59 10.64
CA ILE A 101 16.00 2.19 11.54
C ILE A 101 16.86 1.09 10.90
N LEU A 102 16.23 0.05 10.34
CA LEU A 102 16.95 -1.03 9.64
C LEU A 102 17.73 -0.53 8.43
N GLY A 103 17.15 0.37 7.64
CA GLY A 103 17.82 0.97 6.49
C GLY A 103 19.00 1.87 6.87
N ALA A 104 18.87 2.64 7.95
CA ALA A 104 19.97 3.43 8.52
C ALA A 104 21.10 2.52 9.06
N LEU A 105 20.76 1.39 9.70
CA LEU A 105 21.74 0.37 10.10
C LEU A 105 22.49 -0.20 8.89
N PHE A 106 21.78 -0.52 7.81
CA PHE A 106 22.44 -0.97 6.58
C PHE A 106 23.37 0.08 5.99
N ALA A 107 22.95 1.36 5.99
CA ALA A 107 23.81 2.44 5.51
C ALA A 107 25.10 2.55 6.35
N GLN A 108 24.97 2.51 7.69
CA GLN A 108 26.13 2.55 8.58
C GLN A 108 27.06 1.34 8.43
N ALA A 109 26.49 0.14 8.25
CA ALA A 109 27.26 -1.10 8.20
C ALA A 109 27.95 -1.35 6.85
N LEU A 110 27.32 -0.92 5.74
CA LEU A 110 27.78 -1.24 4.39
C LEU A 110 28.65 -0.14 3.75
N MET A 111 28.69 1.06 4.32
CA MET A 111 29.38 2.18 3.71
C MET A 111 30.61 2.63 4.52
N PRO A 112 31.77 2.81 3.86
CA PRO A 112 32.95 3.37 4.51
C PRO A 112 32.73 4.86 4.80
N ASN A 113 33.31 5.37 5.90
CA ASN A 113 33.19 6.77 6.35
C ASN A 113 31.74 7.18 6.64
N SER A 114 31.11 6.49 7.61
CA SER A 114 29.72 6.71 8.02
C SER A 114 29.38 8.13 8.48
N GLU A 115 30.39 8.97 8.67
CA GLU A 115 30.21 10.37 9.06
C GLU A 115 29.53 11.22 7.97
N ARG A 116 29.58 10.81 6.71
CA ARG A 116 28.87 11.49 5.62
C ARG A 116 27.34 11.43 5.77
N PHE A 117 26.81 10.47 6.54
CA PHE A 117 25.37 10.30 6.75
C PHE A 117 24.80 11.24 7.82
N PHE A 118 25.66 11.98 8.53
CA PHE A 118 25.22 12.98 9.49
C PHE A 118 24.65 14.24 8.82
N LEU A 119 24.95 14.48 7.55
CA LEU A 119 24.52 15.69 6.86
C LEU A 119 23.10 15.53 6.30
N ALA A 120 22.24 16.52 6.55
CA ALA A 120 21.02 16.74 5.81
C ALA A 120 21.37 17.47 4.50
N GLY A 121 20.71 17.10 3.41
CA GLY A 121 20.99 17.66 2.09
C GLY A 121 20.29 16.89 0.99
N VAL A 122 20.67 17.11 -0.26
CA VAL A 122 19.96 16.61 -1.45
C VAL A 122 19.79 15.07 -1.46
N THR A 123 20.59 14.34 -0.68
CA THR A 123 20.55 12.88 -0.49
C THR A 123 19.48 12.40 0.51
N GLY A 124 18.95 13.26 1.38
CA GLY A 124 17.90 12.93 2.33
C GLY A 124 18.04 13.64 3.69
N PRO A 125 17.11 13.38 4.62
CA PRO A 125 17.29 13.77 6.02
C PRO A 125 18.41 12.92 6.64
N GLY A 126 19.54 13.56 6.96
CA GLY A 126 20.59 13.02 7.84
C GLY A 126 20.28 13.35 9.30
N CYS A 127 21.27 13.89 10.03
CA CYS A 127 20.97 14.50 11.32
C CYS A 127 20.11 15.76 11.15
N LEU A 128 19.29 16.05 12.16
CA LEU A 128 18.44 17.25 12.22
C LEU A 128 19.05 18.32 13.15
N ASP A 129 20.35 18.55 13.01
CA ASP A 129 21.08 19.59 13.73
C ASP A 129 21.07 20.90 12.93
N ARG A 130 21.25 22.04 13.61
CA ARG A 130 21.37 23.33 12.93
C ARG A 130 22.56 23.38 11.97
N SER A 131 23.61 22.60 12.23
CA SER A 131 24.79 22.49 11.38
C SER A 131 24.54 21.81 10.03
N THR A 132 23.41 21.09 9.87
CA THR A 132 23.11 20.32 8.66
C THR A 132 22.24 21.05 7.66
N VAL A 133 21.80 22.26 7.98
CA VAL A 133 21.01 23.13 7.10
C VAL A 133 21.78 24.42 6.82
N PRO A 134 21.63 25.05 5.64
CA PRO A 134 22.33 26.30 5.34
C PRO A 134 22.05 27.40 6.39
N ALA A 135 23.08 28.19 6.72
CA ALA A 135 23.05 29.13 7.84
C ALA A 135 21.99 30.24 7.69
N ASP A 136 21.59 30.55 6.47
CA ASP A 136 20.58 31.54 6.08
C ASP A 136 19.14 30.98 6.07
N VAL A 137 18.97 29.64 6.09
CA VAL A 137 17.65 29.00 6.13
C VAL A 137 17.07 29.10 7.54
N THR A 138 15.97 29.82 7.75
CA THR A 138 15.35 29.99 9.08
C THR A 138 14.40 28.84 9.45
N ASN A 139 14.00 28.73 10.72
CA ASN A 139 13.05 27.72 11.17
C ASN A 139 11.70 27.77 10.44
N SER A 140 11.20 28.97 10.10
CA SER A 140 9.96 29.12 9.33
C SER A 140 10.13 28.67 7.88
N MET A 141 11.32 28.88 7.29
CA MET A 141 11.64 28.35 5.96
C MET A 141 11.68 26.82 5.95
N ILE A 142 12.25 26.18 6.99
CA ILE A 142 12.24 24.71 7.12
C ILE A 142 10.80 24.18 7.17
N ILE A 143 9.95 24.77 8.02
CA ILE A 143 8.53 24.42 8.13
C ILE A 143 7.84 24.61 6.77
N GLY A 144 8.10 25.72 6.09
CA GLY A 144 7.51 26.04 4.78
C GLY A 144 7.90 25.04 3.69
N TRP A 145 9.19 24.71 3.57
CA TRP A 145 9.69 23.73 2.61
C TRP A 145 9.11 22.34 2.86
N GLU A 146 9.20 21.85 4.11
CA GLU A 146 8.66 20.53 4.46
C GLU A 146 7.13 20.49 4.30
N CYS A 147 6.41 21.58 4.58
CA CYS A 147 4.97 21.68 4.35
C CYS A 147 4.61 21.58 2.87
N LEU A 148 5.20 22.44 2.02
CA LEU A 148 4.89 22.49 0.59
C LEU A 148 5.25 21.17 -0.10
N MET A 149 6.45 20.65 0.13
CA MET A 149 6.91 19.41 -0.48
C MET A 149 6.08 18.20 -0.01
N THR A 150 5.79 18.09 1.29
CA THR A 150 4.93 17.00 1.80
C THR A 150 3.53 17.10 1.22
N SER A 151 2.98 18.31 1.10
CA SER A 151 1.66 18.52 0.50
C SER A 151 1.63 18.10 -0.98
N MET A 152 2.70 18.36 -1.73
CA MET A 152 2.83 17.97 -3.14
C MET A 152 2.93 16.45 -3.28
N LEU A 153 3.88 15.82 -2.57
CA LEU A 153 4.07 14.36 -2.60
C LEU A 153 2.79 13.62 -2.20
N MET A 154 2.16 14.04 -1.11
CA MET A 154 0.94 13.39 -0.62
C MET A 154 -0.23 13.62 -1.56
N SER A 155 -0.41 14.82 -2.14
CA SER A 155 -1.52 15.07 -3.06
C SER A 155 -1.36 14.25 -4.33
N SER A 156 -0.14 14.16 -4.87
CA SER A 156 0.20 13.29 -5.99
C SER A 156 -0.14 11.82 -5.70
N PHE A 157 0.28 11.30 -4.55
CA PHE A 157 0.02 9.90 -4.17
C PHE A 157 -1.46 9.64 -3.90
N LEU A 158 -2.11 10.45 -3.06
CA LEU A 158 -3.49 10.23 -2.62
C LEU A 158 -4.49 10.43 -3.76
N MET A 159 -4.34 11.46 -4.59
CA MET A 159 -5.24 11.68 -5.74
C MET A 159 -5.09 10.57 -6.77
N CYS A 160 -3.86 10.12 -7.08
CA CYS A 160 -3.66 9.05 -8.06
C CYS A 160 -4.04 7.67 -7.52
N GLY A 161 -3.82 7.43 -6.22
CA GLY A 161 -4.03 6.13 -5.58
C GLY A 161 -5.44 5.89 -5.07
N LEU A 162 -6.18 6.94 -4.71
CA LEU A 162 -7.53 6.83 -4.12
C LEU A 162 -8.66 7.23 -5.08
N ASP A 163 -8.40 8.00 -6.13
CA ASP A 163 -9.45 8.41 -7.06
C ASP A 163 -9.91 7.24 -7.96
N THR A 164 -11.21 7.24 -8.25
CA THR A 164 -11.89 6.23 -9.09
C THR A 164 -11.87 6.66 -10.57
N PRO A 165 -12.14 5.74 -11.51
CA PRO A 165 -11.21 5.06 -12.42
C PRO A 165 -10.64 5.90 -13.59
N SER A 166 -10.76 7.23 -13.61
CA SER A 166 -10.79 7.97 -14.89
C SER A 166 -9.53 8.77 -15.27
N ALA A 167 -8.63 9.14 -14.34
CA ALA A 167 -7.57 10.11 -14.66
C ALA A 167 -6.12 9.56 -14.66
N CYS A 168 -5.74 8.66 -13.75
CA CYS A 168 -4.34 8.24 -13.60
C CYS A 168 -4.08 6.72 -13.65
N GLY A 169 -5.10 5.86 -13.68
CA GLY A 169 -4.94 4.41 -13.85
C GLY A 169 -3.86 3.78 -12.92
N SER A 170 -2.95 2.99 -13.50
CA SER A 170 -1.83 2.33 -12.82
C SER A 170 -0.65 3.27 -12.49
N PHE A 171 -0.68 4.54 -12.90
CA PHE A 171 0.50 5.41 -12.83
C PHE A 171 0.79 6.02 -11.45
N ALA A 172 0.00 5.72 -10.41
CA ALA A 172 0.22 6.26 -9.07
C ALA A 172 1.67 6.11 -8.55
N PRO A 173 2.37 4.96 -8.74
CA PRO A 173 3.76 4.82 -8.33
C PRO A 173 4.71 5.77 -9.10
N VAL A 174 4.50 5.93 -10.41
CA VAL A 174 5.30 6.84 -11.26
C VAL A 174 5.11 8.28 -10.82
N VAL A 175 3.86 8.70 -10.61
CA VAL A 175 3.54 10.07 -10.20
C VAL A 175 4.10 10.38 -8.82
N ALA A 176 4.03 9.43 -7.88
CA ALA A 176 4.66 9.58 -6.56
C ALA A 176 6.19 9.71 -6.65
N GLY A 177 6.85 8.91 -7.49
CA GLY A 177 8.29 9.03 -7.72
C GLY A 177 8.70 10.35 -8.39
N LEU A 178 7.95 10.79 -9.40
CA LEU A 178 8.18 12.10 -10.04
C LEU A 178 8.00 13.26 -9.05
N ALA A 179 6.97 13.19 -8.20
CA ALA A 179 6.75 14.18 -7.15
C ALA A 179 7.91 14.21 -6.15
N MET A 180 8.39 13.03 -5.72
CA MET A 180 9.55 12.93 -4.83
C MET A 180 10.83 13.48 -5.47
N ALA A 181 11.10 13.16 -6.74
CA ALA A 181 12.24 13.72 -7.46
C ALA A 181 12.17 15.24 -7.59
N ALA A 182 10.98 15.79 -7.91
CA ALA A 182 10.77 17.23 -8.01
C ALA A 182 10.96 17.94 -6.65
N CYS A 183 10.44 17.35 -5.57
CA CYS A 183 10.63 17.89 -4.21
C CYS A 183 12.10 17.85 -3.79
N ALA A 184 12.77 16.70 -3.95
CA ALA A 184 14.19 16.57 -3.62
C ALA A 184 15.07 17.51 -4.45
N GLY A 185 14.76 17.69 -5.73
CA GLY A 185 15.54 18.55 -6.64
C GLY A 185 15.35 20.04 -6.39
N SER A 186 14.21 20.45 -5.82
CA SER A 186 13.92 21.85 -5.52
C SER A 186 14.29 22.22 -4.08
N GLY A 187 13.71 21.52 -3.10
CA GLY A 187 13.84 21.83 -1.67
C GLY A 187 14.90 21.00 -0.92
N GLY A 188 15.46 19.96 -1.54
CA GLY A 188 16.45 19.09 -0.91
C GLY A 188 17.74 19.82 -0.48
N GLN A 189 18.13 20.88 -1.18
CA GLN A 189 19.28 21.71 -0.79
C GLN A 189 19.06 22.49 0.53
N TYR A 190 17.80 22.67 0.95
CA TYR A 190 17.46 23.44 2.15
C TYR A 190 17.10 22.58 3.34
N THR A 191 16.38 21.46 3.12
CA THR A 191 15.90 20.58 4.20
C THR A 191 16.20 19.10 3.97
N GLY A 192 16.89 18.76 2.88
CA GLY A 192 17.10 17.38 2.47
C GLY A 192 15.86 16.61 2.06
N ALA A 193 14.73 17.31 1.89
CA ALA A 193 13.47 16.73 1.45
C ALA A 193 13.11 15.46 2.26
N SER A 194 12.85 15.67 3.55
CA SER A 194 12.47 14.58 4.44
C SER A 194 11.12 13.99 4.07
N LEU A 195 10.07 14.84 4.04
CA LEU A 195 8.68 14.55 3.60
C LEU A 195 8.00 13.34 4.28
N ASN A 196 8.66 12.74 5.28
CA ASN A 196 8.30 11.44 5.82
C ASN A 196 8.86 11.31 7.24
N PRO A 197 8.00 11.24 8.27
CA PRO A 197 8.45 11.10 9.65
C PRO A 197 9.31 9.86 9.90
N ALA A 198 9.06 8.75 9.20
CA ALA A 198 9.88 7.56 9.34
C ALA A 198 11.32 7.83 8.90
N ARG A 199 11.53 8.63 7.85
CA ARG A 199 12.88 8.97 7.34
C ARG A 199 13.69 9.85 8.30
N ILE A 200 13.04 10.45 9.29
CA ILE A 200 13.71 11.17 10.39
C ILE A 200 14.15 10.17 11.46
N VAL A 201 13.26 9.24 11.84
CA VAL A 201 13.48 8.34 12.99
C VAL A 201 14.72 7.45 12.81
N GLY A 202 14.90 6.83 11.65
CA GLY A 202 16.02 5.90 11.43
C GLY A 202 17.40 6.54 11.62
N PRO A 203 17.74 7.59 10.85
CA PRO A 203 19.01 8.31 10.98
C PRO A 203 19.26 8.81 12.39
N THR A 204 18.25 9.43 13.00
CA THR A 204 18.33 9.92 14.37
C THR A 204 18.74 8.85 15.38
N VAL A 205 18.10 7.68 15.33
CA VAL A 205 18.33 6.59 16.29
C VAL A 205 19.69 5.92 16.07
N ILE A 206 20.10 5.74 14.81
CA ILE A 206 21.32 4.95 14.48
C ILE A 206 22.58 5.79 14.48
N PHE A 207 22.49 7.04 14.03
CA PHE A 207 23.64 7.93 13.91
C PHE A 207 23.93 8.67 15.23
N GLY A 208 23.01 8.68 16.20
CA GLY A 208 23.25 9.35 17.50
C GLY A 208 23.34 10.87 17.37
N CYS A 209 22.57 11.42 16.44
CA CYS A 209 22.53 12.83 16.07
C CYS A 209 21.84 13.71 17.12
N LYS A 210 22.07 15.02 17.01
CA LYS A 210 21.15 16.02 17.60
C LYS A 210 19.88 16.16 16.76
N GLU A 211 18.79 16.47 17.44
CA GLU A 211 17.44 16.56 16.87
C GLU A 211 16.81 17.95 17.07
N GLU A 212 17.64 19.00 17.18
CA GLU A 212 17.18 20.36 17.50
C GLU A 212 16.13 20.89 16.51
N LEU A 213 16.17 20.43 15.25
CA LEU A 213 15.23 20.80 14.19
C LEU A 213 14.07 19.82 14.00
N ALA A 214 14.02 18.68 14.71
CA ALA A 214 12.96 17.69 14.54
C ALA A 214 11.54 18.26 14.67
N PRO A 215 11.24 19.18 15.63
CA PRO A 215 9.92 19.80 15.72
C PRO A 215 9.50 20.56 14.46
N GLN A 216 10.43 21.28 13.81
CA GLN A 216 10.19 22.11 12.63
C GLN A 216 9.88 21.22 11.42
N TYR A 217 10.65 20.14 11.24
CA TYR A 217 10.41 19.15 10.19
C TYR A 217 9.06 18.47 10.38
N LEU A 218 8.80 17.92 11.57
CA LEU A 218 7.55 17.21 11.85
C LEU A 218 6.32 18.13 11.76
N LEU A 219 6.43 19.38 12.21
CA LEU A 219 5.36 20.37 12.09
C LEU A 219 5.10 20.71 10.61
N GLY A 220 6.14 20.97 9.82
CA GLY A 220 6.00 21.22 8.39
C GLY A 220 5.31 20.06 7.69
N GLN A 221 5.80 18.83 7.90
CA GLN A 221 5.22 17.63 7.30
C GLN A 221 3.76 17.41 7.73
N LEU A 222 3.43 17.61 9.00
CA LEU A 222 2.05 17.48 9.50
C LEU A 222 1.12 18.52 8.84
N LEU A 223 1.55 19.78 8.73
CA LEU A 223 0.78 20.82 8.04
C LEU A 223 0.58 20.46 6.57
N GLY A 224 1.63 19.99 5.89
CA GLY A 224 1.55 19.53 4.50
C GLY A 224 0.58 18.36 4.32
N ALA A 225 0.60 17.40 5.25
CA ALA A 225 -0.33 16.28 5.28
C ALA A 225 -1.78 16.71 5.50
N ILE A 226 -2.03 17.65 6.42
CA ILE A 226 -3.36 18.20 6.66
C ILE A 226 -3.88 18.92 5.41
N LEU A 227 -3.05 19.75 4.77
CA LEU A 227 -3.41 20.44 3.53
C LEU A 227 -3.77 19.46 2.41
N SER A 228 -2.91 18.47 2.17
CA SER A 228 -3.13 17.45 1.14
C SER A 228 -4.39 16.61 1.42
N THR A 229 -4.55 16.14 2.66
CA THR A 229 -5.71 15.34 3.06
C THR A 229 -7.00 16.14 2.95
N GLY A 230 -6.98 17.42 3.35
CA GLY A 230 -8.12 18.31 3.21
C GLY A 230 -8.49 18.56 1.75
N LEU A 231 -7.50 18.76 0.87
CA LEU A 231 -7.71 18.90 -0.56
C LEU A 231 -8.36 17.64 -1.16
N VAL A 232 -7.82 16.46 -0.84
CA VAL A 232 -8.37 15.18 -1.29
C VAL A 232 -9.78 14.99 -0.74
N ALA A 233 -10.04 15.30 0.52
CA ALA A 233 -11.37 15.19 1.12
C ALA A 233 -12.41 16.13 0.49
N ALA A 234 -11.97 17.28 -0.04
CA ALA A 234 -12.85 18.23 -0.73
C ALA A 234 -13.22 17.79 -2.16
N ILE A 235 -12.36 17.02 -2.82
CA ILE A 235 -12.53 16.61 -4.22
C ILE A 235 -13.06 15.17 -4.33
N ALA A 236 -12.47 14.25 -3.57
CA ALA A 236 -12.74 12.83 -3.62
C ALA A 236 -13.87 12.44 -2.66
N ARG A 237 -14.43 11.25 -2.91
CA ARG A 237 -15.43 10.69 -2.01
C ARG A 237 -14.79 10.14 -0.73
N PRO A 238 -15.49 10.19 0.41
CA PRO A 238 -15.07 9.46 1.59
C PRO A 238 -14.91 7.98 1.27
N GLY A 239 -13.87 7.38 1.83
CA GLY A 239 -13.58 5.97 1.64
C GLY A 239 -14.64 5.05 2.25
N PRO A 240 -14.63 3.76 1.88
CA PRO A 240 -15.69 2.81 2.21
C PRO A 240 -15.84 2.52 3.71
N LEU A 241 -14.79 2.75 4.52
CA LEU A 241 -14.82 2.53 5.96
C LEU A 241 -15.33 3.75 6.74
N ASN A 242 -15.37 4.94 6.11
CA ASN A 242 -15.87 6.14 6.75
C ASN A 242 -17.28 5.89 7.33
N PRO A 243 -17.58 6.22 8.60
CA PRO A 243 -18.87 5.94 9.22
C PRO A 243 -20.08 6.48 8.43
N CYS A 244 -19.94 7.60 7.74
CA CYS A 244 -21.00 8.17 6.89
C CYS A 244 -21.33 7.28 5.68
N VAL A 245 -20.37 6.46 5.23
CA VAL A 245 -20.52 5.54 4.09
C VAL A 245 -20.83 4.13 4.56
N SER A 246 -20.03 3.59 5.50
CA SER A 246 -20.13 2.21 5.96
C SER A 246 -21.42 1.93 6.74
N ARG A 247 -21.90 2.90 7.54
CA ARG A 247 -23.12 2.73 8.35
C ARG A 247 -24.36 2.45 7.51
N PRO A 248 -24.76 3.30 6.54
CA PRO A 248 -25.92 3.03 5.70
C PRO A 248 -25.70 1.83 4.78
N ALA A 249 -24.50 1.66 4.22
CA ALA A 249 -24.21 0.58 3.26
C ALA A 249 -24.27 -0.83 3.90
N LEU A 250 -23.81 -0.97 5.15
CA LEU A 250 -23.76 -2.25 5.86
C LEU A 250 -24.87 -2.42 6.91
N LYS A 251 -25.79 -1.46 7.03
CA LYS A 251 -26.85 -1.42 8.07
C LYS A 251 -26.26 -1.60 9.48
N LEU A 252 -25.24 -0.80 9.80
CA LEU A 252 -24.54 -0.84 11.09
C LEU A 252 -25.20 0.11 12.11
N LYS A 253 -25.04 -0.21 13.40
CA LYS A 253 -25.21 0.79 14.49
C LYS A 253 -24.04 1.78 14.45
N ASP A 254 -24.22 2.97 15.01
CA ASP A 254 -23.16 4.00 15.05
C ASP A 254 -21.85 3.48 15.63
N TRP A 255 -21.90 2.86 16.80
CA TRP A 255 -20.71 2.31 17.44
C TRP A 255 -20.04 1.20 16.62
N GLU A 256 -20.80 0.45 15.81
CA GLU A 256 -20.25 -0.61 14.95
C GLU A 256 -19.52 -0.02 13.75
N ALA A 257 -20.03 1.06 13.17
CA ALA A 257 -19.37 1.80 12.10
C ALA A 257 -18.08 2.46 12.60
N TRP A 258 -18.10 3.09 13.78
CA TRP A 258 -16.90 3.63 14.42
C TRP A 258 -15.88 2.55 14.75
N ARG A 259 -16.31 1.42 15.34
CA ARG A 259 -15.44 0.28 15.61
C ARG A 259 -14.82 -0.27 14.33
N LEU A 260 -15.60 -0.40 13.26
CA LEU A 260 -15.12 -0.85 11.96
C LEU A 260 -14.07 0.10 11.40
N TRP A 261 -14.28 1.41 11.48
CA TRP A 261 -13.30 2.39 11.01
C TRP A 261 -12.02 2.42 11.86
N LEU A 262 -12.14 2.29 13.18
CA LEU A 262 -10.99 2.33 14.08
C LEU A 262 -10.17 1.04 14.04
N THR A 263 -10.82 -0.11 14.08
CA THR A 263 -10.15 -1.41 14.26
C THR A 263 -10.09 -2.25 12.99
N GLY A 264 -10.90 -1.90 12.00
CA GLY A 264 -11.15 -2.73 10.83
C GLY A 264 -12.09 -3.89 11.10
N TYR A 265 -12.33 -4.27 12.35
CA TYR A 265 -12.96 -5.55 12.67
C TYR A 265 -14.49 -5.49 12.53
N PRO A 266 -15.10 -6.22 11.57
CA PRO A 266 -16.54 -6.15 11.36
C PRO A 266 -17.31 -6.91 12.46
N PRO A 267 -18.58 -6.53 12.73
CA PRO A 267 -19.48 -7.29 13.60
C PRO A 267 -19.57 -8.77 13.19
N SER A 268 -19.81 -9.67 14.15
CA SER A 268 -19.81 -11.13 13.92
C SER A 268 -20.73 -11.57 12.77
N ARG A 269 -21.88 -10.91 12.61
CA ARG A 269 -22.85 -11.17 11.53
C ARG A 269 -22.37 -10.83 10.12
N LEU A 270 -21.27 -10.09 10.00
CA LEU A 270 -20.66 -9.67 8.73
C LEU A 270 -19.31 -10.35 8.49
N ARG A 271 -18.84 -11.22 9.40
CA ARG A 271 -17.60 -11.96 9.22
C ARG A 271 -17.85 -13.10 8.23
N ILE A 272 -17.07 -13.12 7.16
CA ILE A 272 -17.04 -14.23 6.22
C ILE A 272 -16.26 -15.38 6.87
N THR A 273 -16.87 -16.56 6.96
CA THR A 273 -16.26 -17.76 7.55
C THR A 273 -15.24 -18.36 6.58
N SER A 274 -14.13 -18.89 7.10
CA SER A 274 -12.91 -19.28 6.36
C SER A 274 -13.07 -20.28 5.21
N THR A 275 -14.21 -20.95 5.08
CA THR A 275 -14.47 -21.90 3.98
C THR A 275 -14.62 -21.22 2.63
N GLU A 276 -15.29 -20.06 2.54
CA GLU A 276 -15.41 -19.30 1.28
C GLU A 276 -14.06 -18.72 0.82
N THR A 277 -13.12 -18.50 1.73
CA THR A 277 -11.83 -17.83 1.44
C THR A 277 -10.81 -18.77 0.79
N VAL A 278 -10.88 -20.07 1.06
CA VAL A 278 -9.94 -21.07 0.53
C VAL A 278 -10.30 -21.42 -0.92
N GLU A 279 -11.58 -21.64 -1.22
CA GLU A 279 -12.06 -21.89 -2.60
C GLU A 279 -11.74 -20.69 -3.52
N THR A 280 -11.95 -19.47 -3.04
CA THR A 280 -11.72 -18.24 -3.84
C THR A 280 -10.24 -17.97 -4.16
N ILE A 281 -9.32 -18.35 -3.27
CA ILE A 281 -7.86 -18.18 -3.49
C ILE A 281 -7.32 -19.31 -4.36
N GLN A 282 -7.80 -20.54 -4.17
CA GLN A 282 -7.38 -21.70 -4.95
C GLN A 282 -7.83 -21.56 -6.41
N ASP A 283 -9.06 -21.14 -6.67
CA ASP A 283 -9.55 -20.89 -8.03
C ASP A 283 -8.84 -19.70 -8.70
N TYR A 284 -8.41 -18.69 -7.95
CA TYR A 284 -7.65 -17.57 -8.49
C TYR A 284 -6.25 -17.98 -8.96
N TYR A 285 -5.53 -18.80 -8.18
CA TYR A 285 -4.22 -19.32 -8.59
C TYR A 285 -4.32 -20.29 -9.78
N LEU A 286 -5.33 -21.16 -9.79
CA LEU A 286 -5.58 -22.08 -10.89
C LEU A 286 -5.96 -21.36 -12.18
N GLN A 287 -6.74 -20.28 -12.11
CA GLN A 287 -7.08 -19.46 -13.27
C GLN A 287 -5.87 -18.72 -13.86
N ILE A 288 -4.96 -18.22 -13.02
CA ILE A 288 -3.71 -17.59 -13.47
C ILE A 288 -2.81 -18.61 -14.16
N ILE A 289 -2.68 -19.82 -13.62
CA ILE A 289 -1.86 -20.88 -14.22
C ILE A 289 -2.47 -21.35 -15.55
N CYS A 290 -3.81 -21.48 -15.63
CA CYS A 290 -4.48 -21.81 -16.90
C CYS A 290 -4.30 -20.72 -17.96
N TYR A 291 -4.34 -19.45 -17.55
CA TYR A 291 -4.13 -18.31 -18.43
C TYR A 291 -2.68 -18.23 -18.95
N LEU A 292 -1.69 -18.54 -18.11
CA LEU A 292 -0.28 -18.54 -18.48
C LEU A 292 0.12 -19.76 -19.33
N GLU A 293 -0.50 -20.93 -19.10
CA GLU A 293 -0.16 -22.18 -19.81
C GLU A 293 -1.05 -22.44 -21.04
N GLY A 294 -2.13 -21.69 -21.23
CA GLY A 294 -3.08 -21.89 -22.33
C GLY A 294 -3.79 -23.26 -22.29
N LYS A 295 -3.88 -23.88 -21.11
CA LYS A 295 -4.45 -25.23 -20.93
C LYS A 295 -5.81 -25.20 -20.22
N PRO A 296 -6.71 -26.16 -20.50
CA PRO A 296 -8.01 -26.24 -19.84
C PRO A 296 -7.88 -26.46 -18.32
N LEU A 297 -8.79 -25.85 -17.56
CA LEU A 297 -8.81 -25.88 -16.09
C LEU A 297 -8.76 -27.30 -15.53
N GLU A 298 -9.42 -28.27 -16.18
CA GLU A 298 -9.44 -29.68 -15.75
C GLU A 298 -8.07 -30.36 -15.83
N VAL A 299 -7.23 -29.98 -16.80
CA VAL A 299 -5.88 -30.52 -17.00
C VAL A 299 -4.93 -29.98 -15.94
N VAL A 300 -5.03 -28.67 -15.64
CA VAL A 300 -4.22 -28.03 -14.60
C VAL A 300 -4.67 -28.51 -13.21
N ARG A 301 -5.98 -28.57 -12.95
CA ARG A 301 -6.57 -28.97 -11.67
C ARG A 301 -6.20 -30.40 -11.24
N ARG A 302 -6.15 -31.36 -12.18
CA ARG A 302 -5.66 -32.74 -11.89
C ARG A 302 -4.18 -32.81 -11.55
N ARG A 303 -3.36 -31.92 -12.11
CA ARG A 303 -1.91 -31.89 -11.86
C ARG A 303 -1.58 -31.20 -10.55
N THR A 304 -2.22 -30.06 -10.26
CA THR A 304 -2.00 -29.33 -8.99
C THR A 304 -2.53 -30.10 -7.79
N SER A 305 -3.58 -30.92 -7.94
CA SER A 305 -4.03 -31.81 -6.85
C SER A 305 -2.99 -32.87 -6.48
N LEU A 306 -2.22 -33.37 -7.47
CA LEU A 306 -1.11 -34.32 -7.27
C LEU A 306 0.11 -33.63 -6.62
N ASP A 307 0.42 -32.38 -6.98
CA ASP A 307 1.53 -31.62 -6.39
C ASP A 307 1.21 -31.11 -4.97
N LEU A 308 -0.06 -30.81 -4.68
CA LEU A 308 -0.53 -30.43 -3.34
C LEU A 308 -0.56 -31.61 -2.36
N GLU A 309 -0.82 -32.83 -2.82
CA GLU A 309 -0.65 -34.06 -2.02
C GLU A 309 0.81 -34.26 -1.61
N MET A 310 1.76 -33.87 -2.48
CA MET A 310 3.20 -33.92 -2.23
C MET A 310 3.68 -32.87 -1.21
N LEU A 311 3.01 -31.71 -1.13
CA LEU A 311 3.39 -30.56 -0.30
C LEU A 311 2.67 -30.50 1.06
N PHE A 312 1.45 -31.04 1.19
CA PHE A 312 0.59 -30.81 2.37
C PHE A 312 0.02 -32.09 3.04
N GLY A 313 0.29 -33.29 2.52
CA GLY A 313 -0.06 -34.57 3.15
C GLY A 313 -1.55 -34.97 3.05
N GLU A 314 -1.82 -36.26 3.27
CA GLU A 314 -3.07 -36.98 2.91
C GLU A 314 -4.39 -36.39 3.45
N GLY A 315 -4.36 -35.57 4.50
CA GLY A 315 -5.57 -35.08 5.18
C GLY A 315 -6.52 -34.21 4.32
N ILE A 316 -6.01 -33.60 3.25
CA ILE A 316 -6.79 -32.74 2.33
C ILE A 316 -7.42 -33.57 1.19
N SER A 317 -6.86 -34.74 0.87
CA SER A 317 -7.28 -35.65 -0.20
C SER A 317 -8.74 -36.13 -0.03
N THR A 318 -9.15 -36.38 1.21
CA THR A 318 -10.50 -36.87 1.55
C THR A 318 -11.59 -35.82 1.28
N MET A 319 -11.26 -34.52 1.41
CA MET A 319 -12.18 -33.41 1.09
C MET A 319 -12.34 -33.21 -0.42
N VAL A 320 -11.27 -33.44 -1.19
CA VAL A 320 -11.24 -33.29 -2.65
C VAL A 320 -12.03 -34.39 -3.37
N ARG A 321 -12.04 -35.63 -2.84
CA ARG A 321 -12.81 -36.72 -3.47
C ARG A 321 -14.31 -36.54 -3.36
N THR A 322 -14.80 -35.93 -2.29
CA THR A 322 -16.24 -35.71 -2.05
C THR A 322 -16.89 -34.71 -3.02
N THR A 323 -16.12 -33.79 -3.61
CA THR A 323 -16.63 -32.83 -4.61
C THR A 323 -16.59 -33.38 -6.05
N SER A 324 -15.82 -34.44 -6.32
CA SER A 324 -15.66 -35.01 -7.67
C SER A 324 -16.82 -35.89 -8.16
N GLN A 325 -17.77 -36.27 -7.30
CA GLN A 325 -18.83 -37.23 -7.67
C GLN A 325 -20.11 -36.62 -8.27
N LYS A 326 -20.15 -35.29 -8.51
CA LYS A 326 -21.41 -34.59 -8.85
C LYS A 326 -21.60 -34.10 -10.30
N SER A 327 -20.72 -34.43 -11.24
CA SER A 327 -20.92 -34.03 -12.65
C SER A 327 -20.57 -35.16 -13.61
N GLU A 328 -21.60 -35.71 -14.27
CA GLU A 328 -21.48 -36.64 -15.40
C GLU A 328 -20.98 -35.93 -16.67
N PRO A 329 -20.29 -36.63 -17.59
CA PRO A 329 -19.62 -36.04 -18.73
C PRO A 329 -20.52 -36.03 -19.97
N ASN A 330 -20.54 -34.93 -20.74
CA ASN A 330 -20.94 -35.00 -22.15
C ASN A 330 -20.15 -34.03 -23.05
N THR A 331 -19.37 -34.69 -23.91
CA THR A 331 -18.99 -34.35 -25.30
C THR A 331 -18.31 -33.03 -25.66
N VAL A 332 -17.06 -33.22 -26.10
CA VAL A 332 -16.12 -32.31 -26.76
C VAL A 332 -16.62 -31.92 -28.15
N ALA A 333 -17.03 -30.66 -28.36
CA ALA A 333 -16.81 -29.86 -29.57
C ALA A 333 -17.72 -28.60 -29.57
N GLU A 334 -17.39 -27.55 -28.79
CA GLU A 334 -17.87 -26.17 -29.03
C GLU A 334 -17.15 -25.15 -28.11
N ALA A 335 -15.82 -25.14 -28.12
CA ALA A 335 -14.99 -24.26 -27.29
C ALA A 335 -15.22 -22.73 -27.44
N PRO A 336 -15.72 -22.18 -28.57
CA PRO A 336 -15.97 -20.73 -28.65
C PRO A 336 -17.27 -20.27 -27.97
N ARG A 337 -18.27 -21.16 -27.80
CA ARG A 337 -19.59 -20.80 -27.26
C ARG A 337 -19.67 -20.97 -25.75
N GLU A 338 -19.00 -21.97 -25.20
CA GLU A 338 -18.95 -22.19 -23.75
C GLU A 338 -18.08 -21.16 -23.02
N VAL A 339 -17.01 -20.64 -23.66
CA VAL A 339 -16.22 -19.52 -23.08
C VAL A 339 -17.06 -18.23 -23.03
N ALA A 340 -17.91 -17.99 -24.04
CA ALA A 340 -18.85 -16.86 -24.04
C ALA A 340 -19.97 -17.02 -22.99
N LEU A 341 -20.39 -18.26 -22.68
CA LEU A 341 -21.33 -18.57 -21.60
C LEU A 341 -20.66 -18.61 -20.21
N MET A 342 -19.38 -18.94 -20.10
CA MET A 342 -18.61 -18.88 -18.85
C MET A 342 -18.29 -17.44 -18.42
N LEU A 343 -18.12 -16.50 -19.36
CA LEU A 343 -18.10 -15.06 -19.06
C LEU A 343 -19.47 -14.51 -18.62
N GLN A 344 -20.55 -15.27 -18.87
CA GLN A 344 -21.90 -15.02 -18.36
C GLN A 344 -22.21 -15.80 -17.08
N HIS A 345 -21.23 -16.52 -16.51
CA HIS A 345 -21.43 -17.26 -15.27
C HIS A 345 -21.66 -16.26 -14.12
N PRO A 346 -22.79 -16.34 -13.41
CA PRO A 346 -23.25 -15.26 -12.53
C PRO A 346 -22.20 -14.81 -11.52
N GLU A 347 -21.37 -15.72 -11.02
CA GLU A 347 -20.34 -15.43 -10.03
C GLU A 347 -19.07 -14.76 -10.61
N ILE A 348 -18.68 -15.07 -11.85
CA ILE A 348 -17.53 -14.44 -12.53
C ILE A 348 -17.92 -13.04 -12.98
N THR A 349 -19.09 -12.91 -13.61
CA THR A 349 -19.69 -11.62 -13.95
C THR A 349 -19.92 -10.77 -12.70
N GLN A 350 -20.31 -11.37 -11.57
CA GLN A 350 -20.45 -10.67 -10.29
C GLN A 350 -19.11 -10.23 -9.72
N ARG A 351 -18.03 -11.02 -9.83
CA ARG A 351 -16.69 -10.61 -9.36
C ARG A 351 -16.04 -9.54 -10.24
N GLU A 352 -16.18 -9.63 -11.56
CA GLU A 352 -15.75 -8.58 -12.49
C GLU A 352 -16.59 -7.30 -12.31
N GLN A 353 -17.90 -7.43 -12.16
CA GLN A 353 -18.77 -6.32 -11.78
C GLN A 353 -18.41 -5.76 -10.41
N LEU A 354 -18.03 -6.57 -9.41
CA LEU A 354 -17.58 -6.07 -8.10
C LEU A 354 -16.23 -5.34 -8.24
N MET A 355 -15.29 -5.84 -9.02
CA MET A 355 -14.01 -5.14 -9.28
C MET A 355 -14.18 -3.85 -10.10
N GLU A 356 -15.18 -3.78 -10.98
CA GLU A 356 -15.51 -2.58 -11.75
C GLU A 356 -16.38 -1.58 -10.98
N THR A 357 -17.35 -2.06 -10.18
CA THR A 357 -18.27 -1.20 -9.39
C THR A 357 -17.66 -0.68 -8.10
N CYS A 358 -16.64 -1.36 -7.56
CA CYS A 358 -16.14 -1.05 -6.23
C CYS A 358 -14.73 -0.54 -6.13
N GLY A 359 -14.02 -0.47 -7.26
CA GLY A 359 -12.63 -0.08 -7.30
C GLY A 359 -11.72 -1.15 -6.70
N SER A 360 -10.74 -1.59 -7.48
CA SER A 360 -9.57 -2.27 -6.90
C SER A 360 -8.85 -1.30 -5.96
N PRO A 361 -8.31 -1.74 -4.80
CA PRO A 361 -7.53 -0.88 -3.92
C PRO A 361 -6.23 -0.35 -4.55
N MET A 362 -5.91 -0.76 -5.78
CA MET A 362 -5.17 0.02 -6.78
C MET A 362 -5.17 -0.83 -8.06
N LYS A 363 -5.63 -0.30 -9.19
CA LYS A 363 -5.46 -0.95 -10.50
C LYS A 363 -4.01 -0.76 -10.97
N ILE A 364 -3.06 -1.54 -10.46
CA ILE A 364 -1.63 -1.45 -10.88
C ILE A 364 -1.36 -2.25 -12.17
N PHE A 365 -2.28 -3.09 -12.65
CA PHE A 365 -2.09 -3.84 -13.89
C PHE A 365 -3.37 -3.88 -14.73
N ARG A 366 -3.56 -2.86 -15.56
CA ARG A 366 -4.30 -2.96 -16.84
C ARG A 366 -3.56 -2.06 -17.83
N SER A 367 -2.80 -2.68 -18.73
CA SER A 367 -2.30 -2.07 -19.97
C SER A 367 -3.37 -2.14 -21.04
#